data_AF-A0A0T7P728-F1
#
_entry.id   AF-A0A0T7P728-F1
#
_cell.length_a   1.000
_cell.length_b   1.000
_cell.length_c   1.000
_cell.angle_alpha   90.00
_cell.angle_beta   90.00
_cell.angle_gamma   90.00
#
_symmetry.space_group_name_H-M   'P 1'
#
loop_
_entity.id
_entity.type
_entity.pdbx_description
1 polymer ?
#
loop_
_entity_poly.entity_id
_entity_poly.type
_entity_poly.pdbx_seq_one_letter_code
_entity_poly.pdbx_strand_id
1 'polypeptide(L)'
;MKIVSYVLALTFFLSGCGAVSYQKAKDQSSATTLQEKRDVLIKWMPSHNGQQQNFPKIRDELLRYNGENSEFLRNLINECYNSGNDECAYDFYVKELNNKKDEFCSKNPDCAKDRETSQAINDLNRTYYLVMARNQYDQAEFDLTIRQLCKAAGVGQRRGIPLRQIEDDVNQQPGLSPEIRGQLRDVSVSCWVLSKNGVLDGTTEIKNIY
;
A
#
# COMPACT_ATOMS: atom_id res chain seq x y z
N MET A 1 -49.42 8.79 -35.50
CA MET A 1 -49.05 9.15 -34.11
C MET A 1 -48.10 8.15 -33.43
N LYS A 2 -47.27 7.38 -34.14
CA LYS A 2 -46.29 6.45 -33.51
C LYS A 2 -44.84 6.98 -33.52
N ILE A 3 -44.52 7.94 -34.38
CA ILE A 3 -43.16 8.47 -34.56
C ILE A 3 -42.82 9.55 -33.51
N VAL A 4 -43.81 10.34 -33.08
CA VAL A 4 -43.62 11.42 -32.09
C VAL A 4 -43.31 10.88 -30.69
N SER A 5 -43.84 9.71 -30.32
CA SER A 5 -43.58 9.10 -29.01
C SER A 5 -42.15 8.54 -28.87
N TYR A 6 -41.49 8.17 -29.98
CA TYR A 6 -40.11 7.67 -29.94
C TYR A 6 -39.07 8.80 -29.78
N VAL A 7 -39.35 10.00 -30.28
CA VAL A 7 -38.44 11.15 -30.20
C VAL A 7 -38.40 11.77 -28.80
N LEU A 8 -39.52 11.75 -28.07
CA LEU A 8 -39.58 12.25 -26.68
C LEU A 8 -38.92 11.31 -25.66
N ALA A 9 -38.83 10.01 -25.93
CA ALA A 9 -38.12 9.07 -25.06
C ALA A 9 -36.59 9.22 -25.17
N LEU A 10 -36.07 9.59 -26.35
CA LEU A 10 -34.63 9.77 -26.57
C LEU A 10 -34.03 11.02 -25.91
N THR A 11 -34.82 12.08 -25.70
CA THR A 11 -34.33 13.31 -25.05
C THR A 11 -34.18 13.18 -23.53
N PHE A 12 -34.91 12.26 -22.89
CA PHE A 12 -34.82 12.01 -21.45
C PHE A 12 -33.58 11.20 -21.03
N PHE A 13 -32.90 10.49 -21.94
CA PHE A 13 -31.68 9.75 -21.63
C PHE A 13 -30.39 10.59 -21.76
N LEU A 14 -30.45 11.79 -22.37
CA LEU A 14 -29.29 12.67 -22.56
C LEU A 14 -29.12 13.73 -21.45
N SER A 15 -30.13 13.92 -20.60
CA SER A 15 -30.11 14.93 -19.53
C SER A 15 -29.33 14.52 -18.28
N GLY A 16 -29.02 13.23 -18.12
CA GLY A 16 -28.33 12.70 -16.94
C GLY A 16 -26.84 13.08 -16.86
N CYS A 17 -26.11 13.02 -17.98
CA CYS A 17 -24.66 13.27 -17.98
C CYS A 17 -24.30 14.77 -17.98
N GLY A 18 -25.13 15.62 -18.59
CA GLY A 18 -24.89 17.07 -18.66
C GLY A 18 -25.14 17.81 -17.34
N ALA A 19 -26.05 17.29 -16.51
CA ALA A 19 -26.36 17.90 -15.22
C ALA A 19 -25.17 17.83 -14.24
N VAL A 20 -24.46 16.70 -14.23
CA VAL A 20 -23.30 16.46 -13.37
C VAL A 20 -22.12 17.36 -13.76
N SER A 21 -21.79 17.42 -15.05
CA SER A 21 -20.70 18.28 -15.53
C SER A 21 -20.99 19.77 -15.32
N TYR A 22 -22.24 20.20 -15.51
CA TYR A 22 -22.67 21.57 -15.21
C TYR A 22 -22.54 21.92 -13.72
N GLN A 23 -23.00 21.03 -12.83
CA GLN A 23 -22.88 21.24 -11.38
C GLN A 23 -21.42 21.34 -10.96
N LYS A 24 -20.55 20.49 -11.50
CA LYS A 24 -19.11 20.54 -11.23
C LYS A 24 -18.48 21.85 -11.68
N ALA A 25 -18.78 22.32 -12.89
CA ALA A 25 -18.28 23.61 -13.39
C ALA A 25 -18.79 24.80 -12.55
N LYS A 26 -20.05 24.74 -12.11
CA LYS A 26 -20.63 25.74 -11.20
C LYS A 26 -19.91 25.76 -9.85
N ASP A 27 -19.69 24.61 -9.24
CA ASP A 27 -18.98 24.51 -7.97
C ASP A 27 -17.54 25.04 -8.11
N GLN A 28 -16.84 24.63 -9.18
CA GLN A 28 -15.47 25.08 -9.46
C GLN A 28 -15.36 26.59 -9.66
N SER A 29 -16.33 27.23 -10.34
CA SER A 29 -16.34 28.67 -10.55
C SER A 29 -16.72 29.47 -9.30
N SER A 30 -17.47 28.86 -8.37
CA SER A 30 -17.93 29.53 -7.15
C SER A 30 -16.94 29.49 -5.98
N ALA A 31 -15.99 28.54 -5.98
CA ALA A 31 -15.01 28.40 -4.91
C ALA A 31 -13.85 29.41 -5.04
N THR A 32 -13.65 30.21 -3.98
CA THR A 32 -12.72 31.33 -3.96
C THR A 32 -11.48 31.04 -3.12
N THR A 33 -11.67 30.51 -1.92
CA THR A 33 -10.58 30.22 -0.97
C THR A 33 -9.90 28.89 -1.30
N LEU A 34 -8.68 28.69 -0.78
CA LEU A 34 -7.97 27.41 -0.95
C LEU A 34 -8.77 26.24 -0.35
N GLN A 35 -9.45 26.48 0.78
CA GLN A 35 -10.29 25.52 1.47
C GLN A 35 -11.52 25.15 0.64
N GLU A 36 -12.24 26.15 0.11
CA GLU A 36 -13.40 25.91 -0.76
C GLU A 36 -12.99 25.13 -2.01
N LYS A 37 -11.87 25.52 -2.64
CA LYS A 37 -11.35 24.83 -3.83
C LYS A 37 -10.98 23.38 -3.53
N ARG A 38 -10.38 23.11 -2.37
CA ARG A 38 -10.11 21.75 -1.90
C ARG A 38 -11.42 20.98 -1.72
N ASP A 39 -12.42 21.58 -1.08
CA ASP A 39 -13.69 20.90 -0.81
C ASP A 39 -14.43 20.56 -2.11
N VAL A 40 -14.33 21.39 -3.14
CA VAL A 40 -14.80 21.08 -4.50
C VAL A 40 -14.07 19.87 -5.07
N LEU A 41 -12.73 19.81 -4.98
CA LEU A 41 -11.97 18.65 -5.47
C LEU A 41 -12.37 17.35 -4.76
N ILE A 42 -12.58 17.40 -3.44
CA ILE A 42 -13.01 16.25 -2.65
C ILE A 42 -14.44 15.82 -3.01
N LYS A 43 -15.35 16.78 -3.19
CA LYS A 43 -16.76 16.52 -3.54
C LYS A 43 -16.88 15.75 -4.85
N TRP A 44 -16.04 16.09 -5.83
CA TRP A 44 -16.08 15.52 -7.18
C TRP A 44 -15.07 14.40 -7.42
N MET A 45 -14.39 13.93 -6.37
CA MET A 45 -13.52 12.76 -6.42
C MET A 45 -14.32 11.51 -6.82
N PRO A 46 -13.76 10.62 -7.67
CA PRO A 46 -14.51 9.47 -8.13
C PRO A 46 -14.73 8.45 -7.00
N SER A 47 -15.86 7.75 -7.07
CA SER A 47 -16.24 6.74 -6.08
C SER A 47 -15.73 5.34 -6.42
N HIS A 48 -15.18 5.13 -7.63
CA HIS A 48 -14.66 3.82 -8.01
C HIS A 48 -13.39 3.49 -7.21
N ASN A 49 -13.06 2.20 -7.14
CA ASN A 49 -11.90 1.69 -6.39
C ASN A 49 -11.89 2.11 -4.90
N GLY A 50 -13.04 2.52 -4.34
CA GLY A 50 -13.17 2.94 -2.95
C GLY A 50 -12.51 4.28 -2.60
N GLN A 51 -12.07 5.09 -3.58
CA GLN A 51 -11.33 6.33 -3.33
C GLN A 51 -12.11 7.28 -2.41
N GLN A 52 -13.35 7.64 -2.77
CA GLN A 52 -14.18 8.52 -1.96
C GLN A 52 -14.50 7.97 -0.55
N GLN A 53 -14.60 6.64 -0.40
CA GLN A 53 -14.85 5.98 0.89
C GLN A 53 -13.60 6.00 1.79
N ASN A 54 -12.42 5.82 1.19
CA ASN A 54 -11.14 5.79 1.90
C ASN A 54 -10.57 7.18 2.18
N PHE A 55 -10.97 8.19 1.40
CA PHE A 55 -10.43 9.55 1.47
C PHE A 55 -10.49 10.18 2.87
N PRO A 56 -11.60 10.09 3.64
CA PRO A 56 -11.63 10.63 5.00
C PRO A 56 -10.51 10.08 5.88
N LYS A 57 -10.22 8.77 5.80
CA LYS A 57 -9.13 8.14 6.55
C LYS A 57 -7.76 8.68 6.13
N ILE A 58 -7.52 8.84 4.83
CA ILE A 58 -6.26 9.38 4.30
C ILE A 58 -6.05 10.81 4.80
N ARG A 59 -7.07 11.65 4.69
CA ARG A 59 -7.02 13.04 5.15
C ARG A 59 -6.80 13.14 6.66
N ASP A 60 -7.54 12.37 7.45
CA ASP A 60 -7.39 12.36 8.91
C ASP A 60 -5.98 11.92 9.32
N GLU A 61 -5.39 10.94 8.63
CA GLU A 61 -4.02 10.52 8.88
C GLU A 61 -3.02 11.62 8.50
N LEU A 62 -3.21 12.30 7.37
CA LEU A 62 -2.37 13.42 6.95
C LEU A 62 -2.41 14.58 7.95
N LEU A 63 -3.60 14.88 8.50
CA LEU A 63 -3.80 15.91 9.52
C LEU A 63 -3.05 15.60 10.82
N ARG A 64 -2.94 14.32 11.22
CA ARG A 64 -2.14 13.92 12.39
C ARG A 64 -0.65 14.25 12.24
N TYR A 65 -0.16 14.30 11.01
CA TYR A 65 1.22 14.72 10.68
C TYR A 65 1.33 16.22 10.37
N ASN A 66 0.29 17.01 10.63
CA ASN A 66 0.22 18.43 10.27
C ASN A 66 0.49 18.67 8.76
N GLY A 67 0.05 17.74 7.90
CA GLY A 67 0.36 17.72 6.48
C GLY A 67 -0.51 18.65 5.63
N GLU A 68 -1.77 18.88 6.02
CA GLU A 68 -2.70 19.75 5.28
C GLU A 68 -2.59 21.22 5.76
N ASN A 69 -1.46 21.86 5.49
CA ASN A 69 -1.23 23.28 5.79
C ASN A 69 -1.49 24.19 4.56
N SER A 70 -1.28 25.52 4.70
CA SER A 70 -1.53 26.45 3.60
C SER A 70 -0.64 26.23 2.37
N GLU A 71 0.57 25.71 2.54
CA GLU A 71 1.45 25.36 1.43
C GLU A 71 0.95 24.12 0.68
N PHE A 72 0.58 23.07 1.42
CA PHE A 72 -0.09 21.90 0.86
C PHE A 72 -1.32 22.30 0.02
N LEU A 73 -2.20 23.14 0.57
CA LEU A 73 -3.40 23.55 -0.15
C LEU A 73 -3.06 24.34 -1.43
N ARG A 74 -2.06 25.23 -1.39
CA ARG A 74 -1.60 25.93 -2.59
C ARG A 74 -1.12 24.95 -3.66
N ASN A 75 -0.30 23.97 -3.28
CA ASN A 75 0.25 22.98 -4.21
C ASN A 75 -0.86 22.08 -4.80
N LEU A 76 -1.78 21.59 -3.94
CA LEU A 76 -2.95 20.83 -4.37
C LEU A 76 -3.79 21.60 -5.40
N ILE A 77 -4.09 22.88 -5.14
CA ILE A 77 -4.90 23.68 -6.06
C ILE A 77 -4.15 23.95 -7.37
N ASN A 78 -2.86 24.28 -7.30
CA ASN A 78 -2.05 24.52 -8.48
C ASN A 78 -1.94 23.28 -9.39
N GLU A 79 -1.84 22.09 -8.80
CA GLU A 79 -1.67 20.84 -9.54
C GLU A 79 -3.00 20.27 -10.04
N CYS A 80 -4.04 20.29 -9.21
CA CYS A 80 -5.25 19.50 -9.47
C CYS A 80 -6.49 20.32 -9.86
N TYR A 81 -6.59 21.60 -9.49
CA TYR A 81 -7.88 22.31 -9.57
C TYR A 81 -8.42 22.45 -10.99
N ASN A 82 -7.50 22.62 -11.95
CA ASN A 82 -7.81 22.80 -13.37
C ASN A 82 -7.28 21.64 -14.25
N SER A 83 -6.85 20.52 -13.66
CA SER A 83 -6.19 19.44 -14.40
C SER A 83 -7.15 18.62 -15.28
N GLY A 84 -8.45 18.65 -14.98
CA GLY A 84 -9.45 17.77 -15.61
C GLY A 84 -9.35 16.30 -15.19
N ASN A 85 -8.39 15.96 -14.32
CA ASN A 85 -8.24 14.63 -13.74
C ASN A 85 -8.87 14.58 -12.35
N ASP A 86 -9.97 13.84 -12.22
CA ASP A 86 -10.76 13.76 -11.00
C ASP A 86 -10.07 12.94 -9.90
N GLU A 87 -9.11 12.11 -10.26
CA GLU A 87 -8.27 11.32 -9.33
C GLU A 87 -7.10 12.14 -8.78
N CYS A 88 -6.75 13.27 -9.40
CA CYS A 88 -5.55 14.05 -9.05
C CYS A 88 -5.50 14.39 -7.56
N ALA A 89 -6.62 14.85 -6.99
CA ALA A 89 -6.67 15.21 -5.58
C ALA A 89 -6.44 13.98 -4.69
N TYR A 90 -7.01 12.83 -5.02
CA TYR A 90 -6.78 11.61 -4.25
C TYR A 90 -5.29 11.23 -4.27
N ASP A 91 -4.69 11.18 -5.45
CA ASP A 91 -3.28 10.82 -5.64
C ASP A 91 -2.35 11.79 -4.90
N PHE A 92 -2.66 13.09 -4.95
CA PHE A 92 -1.90 14.13 -4.26
C PHE A 92 -1.91 13.91 -2.74
N TYR A 93 -3.08 13.65 -2.15
CA TYR A 93 -3.19 13.36 -0.71
C TYR A 93 -2.44 12.09 -0.30
N VAL A 94 -2.55 11.02 -1.09
CA VAL A 94 -1.85 9.75 -0.83
C VAL A 94 -0.33 9.96 -0.88
N LYS A 95 0.16 10.66 -1.90
CA LYS A 95 1.58 10.99 -2.06
C LYS A 95 2.11 11.79 -0.88
N GLU A 96 1.41 12.86 -0.49
CA GLU A 96 1.83 13.69 0.64
C GLU A 96 1.76 12.97 1.97
N LEU A 97 0.76 12.11 2.18
CA LEU A 97 0.69 11.26 3.37
C LEU A 97 1.91 10.32 3.45
N ASN A 98 2.27 9.67 2.34
CA ASN A 98 3.45 8.80 2.30
C ASN A 98 4.73 9.59 2.58
N ASN A 99 4.90 10.77 1.97
CA ASN A 99 6.03 11.66 2.24
C ASN A 99 6.14 12.01 3.73
N LYS A 100 5.00 12.34 4.37
CA LYS A 100 4.96 12.69 5.80
C LYS A 100 5.25 11.50 6.71
N LYS A 101 4.75 10.31 6.35
CA LYS A 101 5.06 9.06 7.08
C LYS A 101 6.54 8.72 6.96
N ASP A 102 7.14 8.88 5.79
CA ASP A 102 8.57 8.65 5.58
C ASP A 102 9.42 9.67 6.34
N GLU A 103 9.04 10.95 6.31
CA GLU A 103 9.70 12.00 7.11
C GLU A 103 9.63 11.68 8.60
N PHE A 104 8.45 11.28 9.10
CA PHE A 104 8.27 10.91 10.50
C PHE A 104 9.09 9.67 10.89
N CYS A 105 9.01 8.59 10.11
CA CYS A 105 9.78 7.37 10.34
C CYS A 105 11.30 7.61 10.25
N SER A 106 11.78 8.55 9.42
CA SER A 106 13.20 8.89 9.35
C SER A 106 13.74 9.51 10.64
N LYS A 107 12.86 10.13 11.44
CA LYS A 107 13.19 10.82 12.70
C LYS A 107 12.81 10.00 13.93
N ASN A 108 12.00 8.95 13.77
CA ASN A 108 11.49 8.12 14.87
C ASN A 108 11.95 6.65 14.70
N PRO A 109 12.90 6.18 15.53
CA PRO A 109 13.41 4.81 15.47
C PRO A 109 12.33 3.74 15.64
N ASP A 110 11.31 3.98 16.46
CA ASP A 110 10.23 3.01 16.69
C ASP A 110 9.36 2.86 15.43
N CYS A 111 9.05 3.97 14.76
CA CYS A 111 8.35 3.95 13.47
C CYS A 111 9.15 3.20 12.40
N ALA A 112 10.46 3.48 12.31
CA ALA A 112 11.34 2.78 11.37
C ALA A 112 11.36 1.27 11.64
N LYS A 113 11.47 0.89 12.91
CA LYS A 113 11.43 -0.51 13.37
C LYS A 113 10.10 -1.18 13.04
N ASP A 114 8.97 -0.54 13.30
CA ASP A 114 7.64 -1.09 12.98
C ASP A 114 7.45 -1.27 11.47
N ARG A 115 7.95 -0.32 10.66
CA ARG A 115 7.94 -0.40 9.20
C ARG A 115 8.79 -1.56 8.69
N GLU A 116 10.03 -1.68 9.17
CA GLU A 116 10.93 -2.80 8.83
C GLU A 116 10.32 -4.14 9.23
N THR A 117 9.71 -4.22 10.41
CA THR A 117 9.05 -5.45 10.90
C THR A 117 7.86 -5.81 10.03
N SER A 118 6.99 -4.85 9.72
CA SER A 118 5.82 -5.08 8.85
C SER A 118 6.22 -5.53 7.44
N GLN A 119 7.28 -4.93 6.89
CA GLN A 119 7.82 -5.32 5.60
C GLN A 119 8.38 -6.75 5.65
N ALA A 120 9.16 -7.10 6.67
CA ALA A 120 9.68 -8.45 6.83
C ALA A 120 8.58 -9.51 7.00
N ILE A 121 7.48 -9.20 7.71
CA ILE A 121 6.30 -10.10 7.78
C ILE A 121 5.70 -10.30 6.40
N ASN A 122 5.52 -9.24 5.62
CA ASN A 122 4.92 -9.32 4.28
C ASN A 122 5.82 -10.11 3.32
N ASP A 123 7.12 -9.87 3.33
CA ASP A 123 8.08 -10.57 2.48
C ASP A 123 8.21 -12.06 2.85
N LEU A 124 8.20 -12.38 4.15
CA LEU A 124 8.15 -13.76 4.65
C LEU A 124 6.92 -14.48 4.12
N ASN A 125 5.74 -13.91 4.29
CA ASN A 125 4.48 -14.54 3.88
C ASN A 125 4.37 -14.65 2.36
N ARG A 126 4.76 -13.62 1.62
CA ARG A 126 4.80 -13.64 0.15
C ARG A 126 5.69 -14.79 -0.36
N THR A 127 6.88 -14.93 0.22
CA THR A 127 7.81 -16.01 -0.15
C THR A 127 7.26 -17.37 0.24
N TYR A 128 6.73 -17.51 1.46
CA TYR A 128 6.08 -18.74 1.92
C TYR A 128 4.97 -19.19 0.97
N TYR A 129 4.03 -18.31 0.61
CA TYR A 129 2.95 -18.64 -0.32
C TYR A 129 3.45 -19.04 -1.71
N LEU A 130 4.47 -18.35 -2.22
CA LEU A 130 5.08 -18.69 -3.50
C LEU A 130 5.66 -20.12 -3.48
N VAL A 131 6.37 -20.49 -2.40
CA VAL A 131 6.95 -21.83 -2.24
C VAL A 131 5.83 -22.87 -2.12
N MET A 132 4.82 -22.65 -1.29
CA MET A 132 3.70 -23.58 -1.10
C MET A 132 2.90 -23.79 -2.39
N ALA A 133 2.62 -22.71 -3.12
CA ALA A 133 1.84 -22.76 -4.36
C ALA A 133 2.55 -23.54 -5.48
N ARG A 134 3.88 -23.55 -5.49
CA ARG A 134 4.70 -24.23 -6.50
C ARG A 134 5.00 -25.69 -6.16
N ASN A 135 5.03 -26.03 -4.87
CA ASN A 135 5.39 -27.35 -4.39
C ASN A 135 4.17 -28.05 -3.76
N GLN A 136 3.05 -28.09 -4.49
CA GLN A 136 1.76 -28.55 -3.96
C GLN A 136 1.78 -29.99 -3.42
N TYR A 137 2.66 -30.86 -3.92
CA TYR A 137 2.78 -32.25 -3.49
C TYR A 137 3.69 -32.44 -2.28
N ASP A 138 4.58 -31.47 -2.01
CA ASP A 138 5.62 -31.55 -0.96
C ASP A 138 5.46 -30.41 0.06
N GLN A 139 4.26 -29.82 0.18
CA GLN A 139 4.02 -28.64 1.03
C GLN A 139 4.42 -28.87 2.49
N ALA A 140 4.20 -30.07 3.02
CA ALA A 140 4.58 -30.40 4.39
C ALA A 140 6.11 -30.36 4.60
N GLU A 141 6.90 -30.83 3.63
CA GLU A 141 8.36 -30.79 3.70
C GLU A 141 8.89 -29.36 3.61
N PHE A 142 8.32 -28.56 2.70
CA PHE A 142 8.70 -27.16 2.55
C PHE A 142 8.25 -26.29 3.74
N ASP A 143 7.07 -26.50 4.32
CA ASP A 143 6.62 -25.77 5.53
C ASP A 143 7.59 -26.03 6.69
N LEU A 144 7.91 -27.30 6.95
CA LEU A 144 8.89 -27.67 7.97
C LEU A 144 10.25 -27.03 7.72
N THR A 145 10.75 -27.10 6.48
CA THR A 145 12.04 -26.51 6.09
C THR A 145 12.05 -25.00 6.31
N ILE A 146 11.01 -24.29 5.85
CA ILE A 146 10.88 -22.84 6.02
C ILE A 146 10.85 -22.45 7.49
N ARG A 147 10.06 -23.15 8.31
CA ARG A 147 9.97 -22.87 9.75
C ARG A 147 11.29 -23.10 10.46
N GLN A 148 11.98 -24.21 10.15
CA GLN A 148 13.29 -24.51 10.73
C GLN A 148 14.32 -23.45 10.36
N LEU A 149 14.35 -23.07 9.08
CA LEU A 149 15.28 -22.07 8.57
C LEU A 149 15.01 -20.69 9.18
N CYS A 150 13.75 -20.27 9.23
CA CYS A 150 13.32 -19.03 9.85
C CYS A 150 13.74 -18.96 11.33
N LYS A 151 13.50 -20.05 12.08
CA LYS A 151 13.91 -20.16 13.48
C LYS A 151 15.42 -20.11 13.64
N ALA A 152 16.17 -20.80 12.78
CA ALA A 152 17.63 -20.80 12.79
C ALA A 152 18.19 -19.39 12.51
N ALA A 153 17.65 -18.69 11.51
CA ALA A 153 18.04 -17.32 11.19
C ALA A 153 17.81 -16.35 12.36
N GLY A 154 16.67 -16.45 13.04
CA GLY A 154 16.37 -15.65 14.23
C GLY A 154 17.31 -15.97 15.40
N VAL A 155 17.60 -17.25 15.68
CA VAL A 155 18.58 -17.64 16.69
C VAL A 155 19.98 -17.14 16.34
N GLY A 156 20.38 -17.26 15.07
CA GLY A 156 21.66 -16.77 14.56
C GLY A 156 21.81 -15.26 14.76
N GLN A 157 20.77 -14.49 14.42
CA GLN A 157 20.73 -13.05 14.64
C GLN A 157 20.98 -12.69 16.11
N ARG A 158 20.28 -13.34 17.06
CA ARG A 158 20.45 -13.06 18.50
C ARG A 158 21.81 -13.48 19.03
N ARG A 159 22.50 -14.39 18.34
CA ARG A 159 23.88 -14.81 18.63
C ARG A 159 24.93 -13.93 17.94
N GLY A 160 24.50 -12.86 17.27
CA GLY A 160 25.41 -11.90 16.63
C GLY A 160 25.87 -12.30 15.23
N ILE A 161 25.24 -13.30 14.59
CA ILE A 161 25.57 -13.64 13.20
C ILE A 161 25.07 -12.51 12.29
N PRO A 162 25.96 -11.89 11.49
CA PRO A 162 25.57 -10.82 10.58
C PRO A 162 24.70 -11.36 9.45
N LEU A 163 23.77 -10.54 8.95
CA LEU A 163 22.83 -10.91 7.89
C LEU A 163 23.54 -11.51 6.66
N ARG A 164 24.64 -10.89 6.22
CA ARG A 164 25.42 -11.35 5.06
C ARG A 164 25.90 -12.80 5.21
N GLN A 165 26.30 -13.19 6.42
CA GLN A 165 26.73 -14.56 6.67
C GLN A 165 25.55 -15.55 6.55
N ILE A 166 24.37 -15.18 7.06
CA ILE A 166 23.15 -16.00 6.88
C ILE A 166 22.81 -16.16 5.39
N GLU A 167 22.90 -15.08 4.61
CA GLU A 167 22.67 -15.13 3.16
C GLU A 167 23.66 -16.06 2.46
N ASP A 168 24.95 -15.94 2.78
CA ASP A 168 26.01 -16.75 2.19
C ASP A 168 25.85 -18.24 2.56
N ASP A 169 25.52 -18.55 3.82
CA ASP A 169 25.31 -19.92 4.30
C ASP A 169 24.16 -20.61 3.55
N VAL A 170 23.02 -19.91 3.36
CA VAL A 170 21.89 -20.46 2.58
C VAL A 170 22.26 -20.61 1.12
N ASN A 171 23.01 -19.66 0.56
CA ASN A 171 23.42 -19.71 -0.84
C ASN A 171 24.38 -20.88 -1.14
N GLN A 172 25.13 -21.34 -0.14
CA GLN A 172 26.08 -22.44 -0.28
C GLN A 172 25.47 -23.81 -0.01
N GLN A 173 24.18 -23.89 0.36
CA GLN A 173 23.54 -25.15 0.67
C GLN A 173 23.49 -26.08 -0.56
N PRO A 174 24.08 -27.28 -0.47
CA PRO A 174 24.09 -28.24 -1.57
C PRO A 174 22.71 -28.86 -1.78
N GLY A 175 22.44 -29.34 -3.00
CA GLY A 175 21.21 -30.08 -3.32
C GLY A 175 19.97 -29.23 -3.58
N LEU A 176 20.08 -27.89 -3.53
CA LEU A 176 18.98 -26.97 -3.85
C LEU A 176 19.13 -26.37 -5.24
N SER A 177 18.02 -26.24 -5.97
CA SER A 177 18.00 -25.46 -7.21
C SER A 177 18.24 -23.96 -6.91
N PRO A 178 18.79 -23.18 -7.86
CA PRO A 178 19.03 -21.75 -7.65
C PRO A 178 17.77 -20.97 -7.22
N GLU A 179 16.61 -21.36 -7.72
CA GLU A 179 15.34 -20.73 -7.40
C GLU A 179 14.90 -20.99 -5.95
N ILE A 180 14.90 -22.27 -5.52
CA ILE A 180 14.54 -22.65 -4.15
C ILE A 180 15.52 -22.01 -3.16
N ARG A 181 16.80 -21.98 -3.50
CA ARG A 181 17.84 -21.32 -2.70
C ARG A 181 17.55 -19.83 -2.50
N GLY A 182 17.13 -19.12 -3.55
CA GLY A 182 16.74 -17.72 -3.46
C GLY A 182 15.57 -17.50 -2.50
N GLN A 183 14.54 -18.34 -2.60
CA GLN A 183 13.36 -18.26 -1.72
C GLN A 183 13.71 -18.57 -0.25
N LEU A 184 14.51 -19.60 0.00
CA LEU A 184 14.97 -19.92 1.35
C LEU A 184 15.84 -18.80 1.92
N ARG A 185 16.69 -18.17 1.11
CA ARG A 185 17.46 -16.99 1.54
C ARG A 185 16.53 -15.86 1.94
N ASP A 186 15.51 -15.56 1.14
CA ASP A 186 14.57 -14.46 1.41
C ASP A 186 13.74 -14.73 2.69
N VAL A 187 13.40 -15.99 2.98
CA VAL A 187 12.85 -16.43 4.28
C VAL A 187 13.82 -16.13 5.42
N SER A 188 15.08 -16.56 5.30
CA SER A 188 16.10 -16.34 6.33
C SER A 188 16.32 -14.86 6.62
N VAL A 189 16.41 -14.03 5.57
CA VAL A 189 16.57 -12.58 5.69
C VAL A 189 15.40 -11.98 6.45
N SER A 190 14.17 -12.34 6.08
CA SER A 190 12.97 -11.84 6.74
C SER A 190 12.96 -12.20 8.23
N CYS A 191 13.23 -13.45 8.57
CA CYS A 191 13.24 -13.90 9.96
C CYS A 191 14.41 -13.35 10.78
N TRP A 192 15.55 -13.08 10.14
CA TRP A 192 16.66 -12.35 10.76
C TRP A 192 16.24 -10.91 11.12
N VAL A 193 15.59 -10.19 10.20
CA VAL A 193 15.09 -8.82 10.45
C VAL A 193 14.03 -8.81 11.56
N LEU A 194 13.09 -9.77 11.54
CA LEU A 194 12.09 -9.93 12.60
C LEU A 194 12.75 -10.10 13.97
N SER A 195 13.77 -10.96 14.06
CA SER A 195 14.51 -11.17 15.30
C SER A 195 15.29 -9.93 15.74
N LYS A 196 15.94 -9.21 14.81
CA LYS A 196 16.59 -7.92 15.09
C LYS A 196 15.62 -6.93 15.70
N ASN A 197 14.36 -6.96 15.25
CA ASN A 197 13.31 -6.07 15.71
C ASN A 197 12.51 -6.62 16.92
N GLY A 198 12.96 -7.71 17.53
CA GLY A 198 12.41 -8.21 18.81
C GLY A 198 11.33 -9.28 18.67
N VAL A 199 11.01 -9.76 17.47
CA VAL A 199 10.16 -10.93 17.28
C VAL A 199 10.99 -12.20 17.54
N LEU A 200 10.79 -12.81 18.70
CA LEU A 200 11.63 -13.92 19.17
C LEU A 200 11.55 -15.17 18.29
N ASP A 201 10.36 -15.46 17.75
CA ASP A 201 10.10 -16.57 16.87
C ASP A 201 9.35 -16.08 15.62
N GLY A 202 10.08 -15.79 14.55
CA GLY A 202 9.48 -15.31 13.29
C GLY A 202 8.50 -16.30 12.65
N THR A 203 8.50 -17.58 13.07
CA THR A 203 7.56 -18.58 12.54
C THR A 203 6.13 -18.33 12.97
N THR A 204 5.89 -17.55 14.04
CA THR A 204 4.54 -17.14 14.48
C THR A 204 3.88 -16.18 13.51
N GLU A 205 4.68 -15.50 12.69
CA GLU A 205 4.19 -14.53 11.69
C GLU A 205 3.84 -15.18 10.35
N ILE A 206 4.12 -16.48 10.18
CA ILE A 206 3.72 -17.25 9.00
C ILE A 206 2.23 -17.54 9.08
N LYS A 207 1.47 -16.93 8.18
CA LYS A 207 0.02 -17.15 8.04
C LYS A 207 -0.20 -18.32 7.12
N ASN A 208 -0.51 -19.50 7.68
CA ASN A 208 -0.80 -20.64 6.84
C ASN A 208 -2.20 -20.52 6.24
N ILE A 209 -2.29 -20.57 4.91
CA ILE A 209 -3.56 -20.58 4.15
C ILE A 209 -3.80 -21.92 3.42
N TYR A 210 -2.85 -22.86 3.53
CA TYR A 210 -2.84 -24.16 2.86
C TYR A 210 -2.98 -25.31 3.87
#